data_AF-A0A1Y2DIQ2-F1
#
_entry.id   AF-A0A1Y2DIQ2-F1
#
_cell.length_a   1.000
_cell.length_b   1.000
_cell.length_c   1.000
_cell.angle_alpha   90.00
_cell.angle_beta   90.00
_cell.angle_gamma   90.00
#
_symmetry.space_group_name_H-M   'P 1'
#
loop_
_entity.id
_entity.type
_entity.pdbx_description
1 polymer ?
#
loop_
_entity_poly.entity_id
_entity_poly.type
_entity_poly.pdbx_seq_one_letter_code
_entity_poly.pdbx_strand_id
1 'polypeptide(L)'
;MTNCVVFTLSLMAVFTNASPLNTPRAAVKPVISGQPQYIGLVEDPKLNRDSCTSTRIGNRDFWTCRDSMSYSASSLPIWTSTASWTNTNLDGTPIVTYSNITCYGDNPTSYFPSAADQCGPHGYCGGDNRWVLWPDTRPLPVSADNGVVKLYTWIRNVHIKLPLGPVINGDAPSTSLFRSDYDGKGANSLPSVELVNKAFYPVGAVAFGNYGWVISPTDGFAYLYGAMKDGKVAVARVDPKRIEDLSAYLYYSSARGWSNTPPSFAETSAAIPNAGSGQQGTYYFSSYFSSYVWIGMQGGDNADFYITTAPEPWGPWEPVELLWRAPVGTNKFGLVAYSTQAHPDMSENGGDGRDIYLSYTRIDLTFLTPLYRLQWA
;
A
#
# COMPACT_ATOMS: atom_id res chain seq x y z
N MET A 1 38.20 -29.40 52.44
CA MET A 1 37.70 -28.73 51.24
C MET A 1 36.34 -29.32 50.95
N THR A 2 35.29 -28.58 51.26
CA THR A 2 33.91 -29.09 51.31
C THR A 2 33.22 -28.72 50.00
N ASN A 3 32.92 -29.71 49.16
CA ASN A 3 32.25 -29.49 47.88
C ASN A 3 30.75 -29.28 48.12
N CYS A 4 30.29 -28.07 47.84
CA CYS A 4 28.88 -27.70 47.85
C CYS A 4 28.31 -27.95 46.45
N VAL A 5 27.40 -28.92 46.32
CA VAL A 5 26.70 -29.24 45.07
C VAL A 5 25.43 -28.38 45.01
N VAL A 6 25.39 -27.43 44.07
CA VAL A 6 24.20 -26.61 43.80
C VAL A 6 23.32 -27.35 42.79
N PHE A 7 22.14 -27.78 43.22
CA PHE A 7 21.08 -28.28 42.34
C PHE A 7 20.30 -27.08 41.78
N THR A 8 20.40 -26.82 40.48
CA THR A 8 19.54 -25.88 39.76
C THR A 8 18.23 -26.58 39.38
N LEU A 9 17.13 -26.18 40.01
CA LEU A 9 15.78 -26.60 39.66
C LEU A 9 15.31 -25.78 38.44
N SER A 10 15.26 -26.39 37.26
CA SER A 10 14.65 -25.78 36.07
C SER A 10 13.12 -25.80 36.19
N LEU A 11 12.53 -24.64 36.47
CA LEU A 11 11.08 -24.45 36.45
C LEU A 11 10.61 -24.38 34.98
N MET A 12 10.07 -25.48 34.45
CA MET A 12 9.37 -25.45 33.16
C MET A 12 8.01 -24.76 33.34
N ALA A 13 7.90 -23.52 32.86
CA ALA A 13 6.61 -22.84 32.74
C ALA A 13 5.80 -23.50 31.61
N VAL A 14 4.73 -24.20 31.99
CA VAL A 14 3.73 -24.70 31.05
C VAL A 14 2.89 -23.50 30.61
N PHE A 15 3.19 -22.93 29.44
CA PHE A 15 2.30 -21.98 28.78
C PHE A 15 1.13 -22.76 28.19
N THR A 16 -0.02 -22.74 28.88
CA THR A 16 -1.28 -23.13 28.27
C THR A 16 -1.66 -22.06 27.25
N ASN A 17 -1.45 -22.34 25.96
CA ASN A 17 -2.02 -21.54 24.87
C ASN A 17 -3.54 -21.66 24.95
N ALA A 18 -4.18 -20.72 25.66
CA ALA A 18 -5.61 -20.52 25.53
C ALA A 18 -5.88 -20.20 24.06
N SER A 19 -6.65 -21.06 23.38
CA SER A 19 -7.15 -20.74 22.05
C SER A 19 -7.86 -19.38 22.14
N PRO A 20 -7.51 -18.38 21.31
CA PRO A 20 -8.17 -17.09 21.36
C PRO A 20 -9.66 -17.33 21.21
N LEU A 21 -10.44 -16.79 22.15
CA LEU A 21 -11.89 -16.75 22.07
C LEU A 21 -12.24 -16.20 20.70
N ASN A 22 -12.86 -17.05 19.87
CA ASN A 22 -13.27 -16.74 18.51
C ASN A 22 -14.51 -15.83 18.60
N THR A 23 -14.32 -14.58 19.03
CA THR A 23 -15.38 -13.59 19.06
C THR A 23 -15.85 -13.39 17.61
N PRO A 24 -17.15 -13.57 17.31
CA PRO A 24 -17.65 -13.40 15.96
C PRO A 24 -17.26 -12.02 15.42
N ARG A 25 -16.52 -11.98 14.31
CA ARG A 25 -16.24 -10.73 13.59
C ARG A 25 -17.51 -10.24 12.92
N ALA A 26 -17.77 -8.94 13.02
CA ALA A 26 -18.90 -8.30 12.37
C ALA A 26 -18.41 -7.19 11.45
N ALA A 27 -19.17 -6.93 10.39
CA ALA A 27 -19.02 -5.67 9.70
C ALA A 27 -19.45 -4.53 10.64
N VAL A 28 -18.72 -3.43 10.59
CA VAL A 28 -18.99 -2.24 11.39
C VAL A 28 -19.25 -1.05 10.49
N LYS A 29 -19.93 -0.04 11.02
CA LYS A 29 -20.04 1.28 10.39
C LYS A 29 -19.19 2.27 11.18
N PRO A 30 -17.91 2.49 10.79
CA PRO A 30 -17.05 3.41 11.51
C PRO A 30 -17.62 4.82 11.49
N VAL A 31 -17.58 5.49 12.64
CA VAL A 31 -17.98 6.89 12.79
C VAL A 31 -16.77 7.69 13.24
N ILE A 32 -16.54 8.84 12.61
CA ILE A 32 -15.46 9.76 13.02
C ILE A 32 -15.90 10.49 14.29
N SER A 33 -15.02 10.51 15.28
CA SER A 33 -15.12 11.35 16.46
C SER A 33 -14.48 12.72 16.21
N GLY A 34 -15.26 13.78 16.39
CA GLY A 34 -14.77 15.16 16.24
C GLY A 34 -14.41 15.52 14.79
N GLN A 35 -13.53 16.52 14.64
CA GLN A 35 -13.06 16.99 13.34
C GLN A 35 -11.71 16.34 12.99
N PRO A 36 -11.52 15.90 11.73
CA PRO A 36 -10.21 15.48 11.23
C PRO A 36 -9.12 16.52 11.52
N GLN A 37 -7.98 16.07 12.06
CA GLN A 37 -6.88 16.93 12.48
C GLN A 37 -5.82 16.99 11.38
N TYR A 38 -5.44 18.20 10.95
CA TYR A 38 -4.29 18.37 10.07
C TYR A 38 -3.00 18.16 10.86
N ILE A 39 -2.17 17.21 10.41
CA ILE A 39 -0.93 16.83 11.10
C ILE A 39 0.27 17.56 10.49
N GLY A 40 0.33 17.65 9.17
CA GLY A 40 1.43 18.30 8.46
C GLY A 40 1.53 17.88 7.00
N LEU A 41 2.58 18.34 6.34
CA LEU A 41 2.97 17.86 5.02
C LEU A 41 3.95 16.70 5.15
N VAL A 42 3.77 15.65 4.36
CA VAL A 42 4.79 14.63 4.13
C VAL A 42 5.64 15.12 2.97
N GLU A 43 6.87 15.56 3.25
CA GLU A 43 7.67 16.25 2.25
C GLU A 43 9.13 15.83 2.25
N ASP A 44 9.71 15.76 1.05
CA ASP A 44 11.15 15.65 0.87
C ASP A 44 11.70 17.05 0.55
N PRO A 45 12.81 17.50 1.18
CA PRO A 45 13.36 18.84 0.93
C PRO A 45 13.94 19.03 -0.47
N LYS A 46 14.19 17.96 -1.22
CA LYS A 46 14.82 17.95 -2.56
C LYS A 46 13.85 17.57 -3.67
N LEU A 47 12.76 16.88 -3.34
CA LEU A 47 11.86 16.24 -4.32
C LEU A 47 10.40 16.68 -4.16
N ASN A 48 9.76 16.99 -5.28
CA ASN A 48 8.33 17.06 -5.41
C ASN A 48 7.79 15.71 -5.90
N ARG A 49 6.79 15.16 -5.21
CA ARG A 49 6.35 13.77 -5.41
C ARG A 49 4.85 13.64 -5.53
N ASP A 50 4.44 12.71 -6.38
CA ASP A 50 3.05 12.36 -6.64
C ASP A 50 2.68 11.03 -5.97
N SER A 51 1.46 10.94 -5.44
CA SER A 51 0.77 9.69 -5.14
C SER A 51 1.57 8.76 -4.22
N CYS A 52 1.97 9.28 -3.06
CA CYS A 52 2.78 8.55 -2.10
C CYS A 52 1.94 7.61 -1.23
N THR A 53 2.45 6.42 -0.99
CA THR A 53 1.87 5.40 -0.12
C THR A 53 2.95 4.85 0.81
N SER A 54 2.59 4.31 1.98
CA SER A 54 3.57 3.91 3.00
C SER A 54 3.29 2.58 3.67
N THR A 55 4.35 1.94 4.14
CA THR A 55 4.28 0.83 5.09
C THR A 55 5.32 0.96 6.19
N ARG A 56 5.02 0.46 7.39
CA ARG A 56 5.97 0.48 8.50
C ARG A 56 7.00 -0.64 8.44
N ILE A 57 8.23 -0.29 8.80
CA ILE A 57 9.33 -1.23 9.02
C ILE A 57 10.11 -0.79 10.25
N GLY A 58 9.96 -1.53 11.36
CA GLY A 58 10.54 -1.14 12.64
C GLY A 58 9.93 0.18 13.13
N ASN A 59 10.78 1.17 13.43
CA ASN A 59 10.41 2.49 13.96
C ASN A 59 10.36 3.58 12.86
N ARG A 60 10.09 3.18 11.63
CA ARG A 60 10.06 4.07 10.47
C ARG A 60 8.94 3.67 9.52
N ASP A 61 8.45 4.65 8.78
CA ASP A 61 7.56 4.40 7.66
C ASP A 61 8.35 4.53 6.36
N PHE A 62 8.26 3.48 5.55
CA PHE A 62 8.81 3.42 4.21
C PHE A 62 7.75 3.91 3.22
N TRP A 63 8.07 4.97 2.49
CA TRP A 63 7.22 5.58 1.49
C TRP A 63 7.69 5.21 0.10
N THR A 64 6.74 4.89 -0.77
CA THR A 64 6.96 4.81 -2.22
C THR A 64 5.99 5.76 -2.91
N CYS A 65 6.50 6.53 -3.84
CA CYS A 65 5.73 7.51 -4.59
C CYS A 65 5.80 7.20 -6.08
N ARG A 66 4.82 7.69 -6.83
CA ARG A 66 4.82 7.66 -8.29
C ARG A 66 5.77 8.75 -8.83
N ASP A 67 5.37 9.40 -9.91
CA ASP A 67 6.12 10.43 -10.59
C ASP A 67 6.69 11.47 -9.62
N SER A 68 8.00 11.70 -9.72
CA SER A 68 8.71 12.63 -8.84
C SER A 68 9.71 13.46 -9.65
N MET A 69 9.96 14.68 -9.20
CA MET A 69 10.93 15.59 -9.82
C MET A 69 11.67 16.40 -8.75
N SER A 70 12.84 16.92 -9.10
CA SER A 70 13.54 17.84 -8.19
C SER A 70 12.86 19.20 -8.22
N TYR A 71 12.82 19.90 -7.08
CA TYR A 71 12.33 21.29 -7.04
C TYR A 71 13.12 22.24 -7.94
N SER A 72 14.39 21.93 -8.23
CA SER A 72 15.22 22.73 -9.14
C SER A 72 15.06 22.33 -10.60
N ALA A 73 14.32 21.26 -10.92
CA ALA A 73 14.11 20.83 -12.30
C ALA A 73 13.04 21.71 -12.96
N SER A 74 13.39 22.34 -14.08
CA SER A 74 12.47 23.16 -14.89
C SER A 74 11.78 22.38 -16.01
N SER A 75 12.19 21.13 -16.26
CA SER A 75 11.61 20.20 -17.23
C SER A 75 12.04 18.76 -16.89
N LEU A 76 11.51 17.78 -17.64
CA LEU A 76 11.91 16.36 -17.57
C LEU A 76 13.43 16.20 -17.40
N PRO A 77 13.90 15.24 -16.58
CA PRO A 77 13.25 13.97 -16.29
C PRO A 77 12.41 13.92 -15.01
N ILE A 78 11.27 13.23 -15.10
CA ILE A 78 10.45 12.79 -13.98
C ILE A 78 10.85 11.35 -13.65
N TRP A 79 11.35 11.09 -12.44
CA TRP A 79 11.51 9.73 -11.97
C TRP A 79 10.15 9.04 -11.94
N THR A 80 10.01 7.84 -12.52
CA THR A 80 8.74 7.06 -12.53
C THR A 80 8.27 6.68 -11.12
N SER A 81 9.21 6.57 -10.21
CA SER A 81 8.97 6.33 -8.79
C SER A 81 10.16 6.80 -7.96
N THR A 82 9.88 7.15 -6.71
CA THR A 82 10.90 7.41 -5.68
C THR A 82 10.49 6.73 -4.38
N ALA A 83 11.42 6.62 -3.44
CA ALA A 83 11.14 6.13 -2.10
C ALA A 83 11.82 6.96 -1.01
N SER A 84 11.33 6.84 0.21
CA SER A 84 11.93 7.49 1.38
C SER A 84 11.54 6.86 2.69
N TRP A 85 12.21 7.30 3.74
CA TRP A 85 11.85 7.04 5.11
C TRP A 85 11.26 8.29 5.76
N THR A 86 10.36 8.07 6.72
CA THR A 86 10.04 9.03 7.79
C THR A 86 10.22 8.34 9.13
N ASN A 87 10.52 9.11 10.17
CA ASN A 87 10.66 8.56 11.53
C ASN A 87 9.32 8.56 12.25
N THR A 88 9.17 7.61 13.18
CA THR A 88 8.00 7.51 14.06
C THR A 88 8.39 7.76 15.51
N ASN A 89 7.43 8.22 16.30
CA ASN A 89 7.48 8.17 17.75
C ASN A 89 7.47 6.70 18.22
N LEU A 90 7.72 6.49 19.51
CA LEU A 90 7.71 5.16 20.11
C LEU A 90 6.32 4.49 20.08
N ASP A 91 5.25 5.28 20.05
CA ASP A 91 3.87 4.81 19.91
C ASP A 91 3.46 4.50 18.46
N GLY A 92 4.37 4.70 17.51
CA GLY A 92 4.12 4.50 16.09
C GLY A 92 3.55 5.72 15.36
N THR A 93 3.22 6.81 16.05
CA THR A 93 2.72 8.01 15.36
C THR A 93 3.85 8.73 14.60
N PRO A 94 3.56 9.50 13.53
CA PRO A 94 4.58 10.23 12.79
C PRO A 94 5.30 11.27 13.66
N ILE A 95 6.63 11.42 13.50
CA ILE A 95 7.34 12.56 14.08
C ILE A 95 7.06 13.80 13.23
N VAL A 96 6.47 14.81 13.87
CA VAL A 96 6.13 16.10 13.23
C VAL A 96 7.04 17.19 13.78
N THR A 97 7.70 17.93 12.89
CA THR A 97 8.53 19.09 13.24
C THR A 97 8.10 20.28 12.39
N TYR A 98 7.69 21.39 13.01
CA TYR A 98 7.17 22.58 12.31
C TYR A 98 6.07 22.28 11.27
N SER A 99 5.10 21.42 11.64
CA SER A 99 4.02 20.97 10.76
C SER A 99 4.48 20.20 9.50
N ASN A 100 5.63 19.54 9.61
CA ASN A 100 6.23 18.75 8.54
C ASN A 100 6.67 17.37 9.04
N ILE A 101 6.51 16.38 8.17
CA ILE A 101 6.98 15.00 8.33
C ILE A 101 8.05 14.82 7.26
N THR A 102 9.30 15.03 7.67
CA THR A 102 10.42 15.10 6.73
C THR A 102 10.79 13.71 6.21
N CYS A 103 10.63 13.53 4.91
CA CYS A 103 11.12 12.39 4.15
C CYS A 103 12.63 12.50 3.94
N TYR A 104 13.33 11.37 4.00
CA TYR A 104 14.75 11.27 3.70
C TYR A 104 15.11 9.95 3.00
N GLY A 105 16.27 9.92 2.36
CA GLY A 105 16.77 8.79 1.58
C GLY A 105 17.12 9.20 0.15
N ASP A 106 18.25 8.72 -0.35
CA ASP A 106 18.79 9.18 -1.62
C ASP A 106 18.19 8.40 -2.80
N ASN A 107 17.66 9.14 -3.78
CA ASN A 107 17.07 8.61 -5.02
C ASN A 107 17.92 9.03 -6.23
N PRO A 108 19.06 8.35 -6.50
CA PRO A 108 19.91 8.70 -7.65
C PRO A 108 19.23 8.39 -8.99
N THR A 109 18.31 7.42 -9.00
CA THR A 109 17.51 6.98 -10.14
C THR A 109 16.09 6.67 -9.69
N SER A 110 15.22 6.25 -10.62
CA SER A 110 13.89 5.78 -10.24
C SER A 110 14.01 4.58 -9.32
N TYR A 111 13.20 4.55 -8.26
CA TYR A 111 13.32 3.54 -7.22
C TYR A 111 12.97 2.15 -7.75
N PHE A 112 11.84 2.03 -8.45
CA PHE A 112 11.52 0.86 -9.26
C PHE A 112 12.12 1.04 -10.66
N PRO A 113 13.16 0.28 -11.03
CA PRO A 113 13.85 0.47 -12.30
C PRO A 113 13.02 -0.09 -13.47
N SER A 114 13.06 0.62 -14.60
CA SER A 114 12.56 0.13 -15.89
C SER A 114 13.31 -1.13 -16.32
N ALA A 115 12.60 -2.12 -16.85
CA ALA A 115 13.21 -3.26 -17.52
C ALA A 115 13.95 -2.83 -18.80
N ALA A 116 14.85 -3.68 -19.30
CA ALA A 116 15.72 -3.37 -20.44
C ALA A 116 14.96 -2.98 -21.73
N ASP A 117 13.74 -3.46 -21.92
CA ASP A 117 12.86 -3.17 -23.06
C ASP A 117 11.81 -2.09 -22.74
N GLN A 118 11.84 -1.49 -21.55
CA GLN A 118 11.01 -0.36 -21.14
C GLN A 118 11.71 0.99 -21.35
N CYS A 119 12.39 1.09 -22.50
CA CYS A 119 13.07 2.31 -22.96
C CYS A 119 14.16 2.84 -22.02
N GLY A 120 14.56 4.11 -22.19
CA GLY A 120 15.69 4.71 -21.50
C GLY A 120 15.41 5.10 -20.04
N PRO A 121 16.29 5.91 -19.42
CA PRO A 121 16.11 6.38 -18.06
C PRO A 121 14.70 6.96 -17.83
N HIS A 122 14.10 6.59 -16.70
CA HIS A 122 12.74 7.01 -16.31
C HIS A 122 11.63 6.60 -17.29
N GLY A 123 11.88 5.54 -18.07
CA GLY A 123 10.93 4.95 -19.00
C GLY A 123 10.73 5.75 -20.29
N TYR A 124 11.55 6.77 -20.56
CA TYR A 124 11.38 7.62 -21.74
C TYR A 124 11.76 6.88 -23.04
N CYS A 125 10.82 6.84 -24.00
CA CYS A 125 10.94 6.09 -25.26
C CYS A 125 11.32 6.93 -26.49
N GLY A 126 11.53 8.24 -26.32
CA GLY A 126 11.56 9.16 -27.46
C GLY A 126 10.16 9.56 -27.92
N GLY A 127 10.04 10.76 -28.50
CA GLY A 127 8.76 11.35 -28.85
C GLY A 127 7.89 11.61 -27.61
N ASP A 128 6.58 11.36 -27.75
CA ASP A 128 5.58 11.57 -26.70
C ASP A 128 5.23 10.26 -25.96
N ASN A 129 6.14 9.30 -25.76
CA ASN A 129 5.80 8.01 -25.13
C ASN A 129 6.69 7.70 -23.91
N ARG A 130 6.10 7.06 -22.89
CA ARG A 130 6.79 6.70 -21.65
C ARG A 130 6.22 5.45 -20.99
N TRP A 131 7.10 4.58 -20.50
CA TRP A 131 6.75 3.55 -19.52
C TRP A 131 6.72 4.16 -18.13
N VAL A 132 5.62 3.95 -17.42
CA VAL A 132 5.47 4.40 -16.04
C VAL A 132 5.38 3.20 -15.11
N LEU A 133 6.10 3.28 -14.00
CA LEU A 133 6.18 2.26 -12.96
C LEU A 133 5.62 2.84 -11.68
N TRP A 134 4.29 2.93 -11.63
CA TRP A 134 3.56 3.58 -10.55
C TRP A 134 3.20 2.57 -9.44
N PRO A 135 3.78 2.71 -8.23
CA PRO A 135 3.36 1.91 -7.08
C PRO A 135 1.99 2.40 -6.59
N ASP A 136 0.93 1.76 -7.08
CA ASP A 136 -0.45 2.13 -6.75
C ASP A 136 -0.84 1.77 -5.31
N THR A 137 -0.05 0.91 -4.65
CA THR A 137 -0.26 0.38 -3.31
C THR A 137 1.03 0.36 -2.52
N ARG A 138 0.89 0.42 -1.19
CA ARG A 138 2.02 0.28 -0.27
C ARG A 138 2.73 -1.06 -0.48
N PRO A 139 4.07 -1.13 -0.30
CA PRO A 139 4.76 -2.41 -0.34
C PRO A 139 4.26 -3.34 0.78
N LEU A 140 4.10 -4.64 0.48
CA LEU A 140 3.78 -5.68 1.46
C LEU A 140 5.06 -6.09 2.21
N PRO A 141 5.18 -5.82 3.53
CA PRO A 141 6.31 -6.29 4.32
C PRO A 141 6.13 -7.77 4.70
N VAL A 142 7.17 -8.56 4.44
CA VAL A 142 7.29 -9.97 4.83
C VAL A 142 8.61 -10.17 5.53
N SER A 143 8.58 -10.57 6.80
CA SER A 143 9.79 -10.88 7.55
C SER A 143 10.39 -12.20 7.08
N ALA A 144 11.67 -12.19 6.73
CA ALA A 144 12.44 -13.40 6.47
C ALA A 144 13.11 -13.92 7.76
N ASP A 145 13.41 -15.21 7.79
CA ASP A 145 13.97 -15.89 8.98
C ASP A 145 15.36 -15.33 9.39
N ASN A 146 16.04 -14.59 8.51
CA ASN A 146 17.34 -13.96 8.74
C ASN A 146 17.26 -12.50 9.24
N GLY A 147 16.05 -12.02 9.56
CA GLY A 147 15.82 -10.64 10.03
C GLY A 147 15.75 -9.58 8.91
N VAL A 148 15.92 -9.97 7.65
CA VAL A 148 15.64 -9.10 6.50
C VAL A 148 14.13 -8.97 6.32
N VAL A 149 13.66 -7.76 6.06
CA VAL A 149 12.26 -7.52 5.66
C VAL A 149 12.22 -7.38 4.15
N LYS A 150 11.46 -8.28 3.51
CA LYS A 150 11.16 -8.22 2.08
C LYS A 150 9.93 -7.36 1.85
N LEU A 151 9.98 -6.46 0.88
CA LEU A 151 8.91 -5.52 0.56
C LEU A 151 8.43 -5.79 -0.86
N TYR A 152 7.27 -6.42 -0.99
CA TYR A 152 6.73 -6.78 -2.30
C TYR A 152 5.82 -5.70 -2.87
N THR A 153 6.00 -5.36 -4.14
CA THR A 153 5.16 -4.38 -4.83
C THR A 153 4.81 -4.88 -6.22
N TRP A 154 3.50 -4.89 -6.53
CA TRP A 154 2.98 -5.27 -7.85
C TRP A 154 2.70 -4.01 -8.64
N ILE A 155 3.45 -3.79 -9.72
CA ILE A 155 3.37 -2.57 -10.53
C ILE A 155 2.96 -2.92 -11.95
N ARG A 156 1.84 -2.35 -12.41
CA ARG A 156 1.39 -2.52 -13.78
C ARG A 156 2.41 -1.91 -14.75
N ASN A 157 2.72 -2.63 -15.81
CA ASN A 157 3.58 -2.14 -16.89
C ASN A 157 2.75 -1.23 -17.80
N VAL A 158 2.57 0.03 -17.40
CA VAL A 158 1.72 0.98 -18.13
C VAL A 158 2.58 1.74 -19.15
N HIS A 159 2.13 1.75 -20.40
CA HIS A 159 2.72 2.56 -21.45
C HIS A 159 1.74 3.69 -21.76
N ILE A 160 2.19 4.94 -21.60
CA ILE A 160 1.36 6.14 -21.84
C ILE A 160 1.92 6.97 -22.97
N LYS A 161 1.03 7.75 -23.60
CA LYS A 161 1.42 8.94 -24.35
C LYS A 161 1.62 10.11 -23.36
N LEU A 162 2.65 10.93 -23.48
CA LEU A 162 2.89 12.10 -22.65
C LEU A 162 1.89 13.24 -22.97
N PRO A 163 1.64 14.16 -22.01
CA PRO A 163 2.20 14.21 -20.66
C PRO A 163 1.50 13.28 -19.64
N LEU A 164 0.21 12.97 -19.84
CA LEU A 164 -0.64 12.05 -19.06
C LEU A 164 -1.73 11.44 -19.96
N GLY A 165 -1.37 11.16 -21.21
CA GLY A 165 -2.24 10.64 -22.25
C GLY A 165 -2.69 9.20 -22.00
N PRO A 166 -3.52 8.65 -22.89
CA PRO A 166 -4.15 7.35 -22.69
C PRO A 166 -3.11 6.25 -22.52
N VAL A 167 -3.50 5.23 -21.75
CA VAL A 167 -2.77 3.96 -21.71
C VAL A 167 -2.86 3.32 -23.09
N ILE A 168 -1.74 3.14 -23.76
CA ILE A 168 -1.70 2.67 -25.15
C ILE A 168 -1.54 1.16 -25.28
N ASN A 169 -1.25 0.46 -24.18
CA ASN A 169 -1.14 -1.01 -24.15
C ASN A 169 -2.38 -1.71 -23.54
N GLY A 170 -3.53 -1.01 -23.50
CA GLY A 170 -4.83 -1.55 -23.12
C GLY A 170 -5.14 -1.49 -21.61
N ASP A 171 -6.35 -1.95 -21.25
CA ASP A 171 -6.91 -1.78 -19.89
C ASP A 171 -6.30 -2.75 -18.84
N ALA A 172 -5.70 -3.85 -19.30
CA ALA A 172 -5.12 -4.89 -18.45
C ALA A 172 -3.70 -5.25 -18.92
N PRO A 173 -2.74 -4.31 -18.84
CA PRO A 173 -1.35 -4.60 -19.17
C PRO A 173 -0.77 -5.63 -18.18
N SER A 174 0.37 -6.23 -18.53
CA SER A 174 1.06 -7.12 -17.61
C SER A 174 1.49 -6.38 -16.33
N THR A 175 1.73 -7.11 -15.26
CA THR A 175 2.18 -6.56 -13.98
C THR A 175 3.51 -7.17 -13.57
N SER A 176 4.46 -6.32 -13.24
CA SER A 176 5.75 -6.70 -12.67
C SER A 176 5.62 -6.92 -11.17
N LEU A 177 6.32 -7.93 -10.65
CA LEU A 177 6.59 -8.09 -9.21
C LEU A 177 7.99 -7.56 -8.91
N PHE A 178 8.05 -6.55 -8.05
CA PHE A 178 9.28 -6.06 -7.46
C PHE A 178 9.40 -6.53 -6.01
N ARG A 179 10.63 -6.72 -5.56
CA ARG A 179 10.99 -6.97 -4.16
C ARG A 179 12.05 -5.99 -3.74
N SER A 180 11.85 -5.30 -2.62
CA SER A 180 12.91 -4.56 -1.96
C SER A 180 13.35 -5.26 -0.69
N ASP A 181 14.66 -5.37 -0.48
CA ASP A 181 15.23 -6.07 0.68
C ASP A 181 15.79 -5.05 1.68
N TYR A 182 15.20 -5.00 2.88
CA TYR A 182 15.64 -4.14 3.98
C TYR A 182 16.35 -4.96 5.05
N ASP A 183 17.64 -4.72 5.23
CA ASP A 183 18.51 -5.45 6.16
C ASP A 183 18.80 -4.70 7.47
N GLY A 184 18.14 -3.56 7.69
CA GLY A 184 18.36 -2.73 8.88
C GLY A 184 19.63 -1.87 8.84
N LYS A 185 20.46 -1.94 7.79
CA LYS A 185 21.72 -1.21 7.72
C LYS A 185 21.56 0.15 7.06
N GLY A 186 22.26 1.14 7.64
CA GLY A 186 22.35 2.51 7.18
C GLY A 186 21.11 3.34 7.52
N ALA A 187 21.33 4.42 8.28
CA ALA A 187 20.25 5.28 8.73
C ALA A 187 19.46 5.89 7.55
N ASN A 188 20.13 6.19 6.43
CA ASN A 188 19.52 6.90 5.29
C ASN A 188 19.45 6.06 4.01
N SER A 189 19.91 4.81 4.00
CA SER A 189 19.85 3.95 2.81
C SER A 189 18.42 3.49 2.55
N LEU A 190 18.01 3.57 1.29
CA LEU A 190 16.79 2.93 0.81
C LEU A 190 17.04 1.43 0.62
N PRO A 191 16.03 0.56 0.84
CA PRO A 191 16.13 -0.87 0.53
C PRO A 191 16.46 -1.08 -0.95
N SER A 192 17.36 -2.02 -1.26
CA SER A 192 17.70 -2.35 -2.66
C SER A 192 16.54 -3.05 -3.35
N VAL A 193 16.26 -2.71 -4.61
CA VAL A 193 15.13 -3.24 -5.39
C VAL A 193 15.59 -4.28 -6.40
N GLU A 194 14.87 -5.40 -6.45
CA GLU A 194 14.98 -6.45 -7.46
C GLU A 194 13.67 -6.54 -8.27
N LEU A 195 13.78 -6.63 -9.59
CA LEU A 195 12.68 -7.04 -10.47
C LEU A 195 12.60 -8.56 -10.47
N VAL A 196 11.71 -9.13 -9.66
CA VAL A 196 11.55 -10.59 -9.51
C VAL A 196 11.00 -11.20 -10.80
N ASN A 197 9.94 -10.61 -11.34
CA ASN A 197 9.35 -11.06 -12.60
C ASN A 197 8.63 -9.89 -13.28
N LYS A 198 9.05 -9.57 -14.51
CA LYS A 198 8.49 -8.47 -15.32
C LYS A 198 7.03 -8.68 -15.74
N ALA A 199 6.58 -9.92 -15.85
CA ALA A 199 5.21 -10.25 -16.23
C ALA A 199 4.64 -11.30 -15.26
N PHE A 200 4.80 -11.02 -13.95
CA PHE A 200 4.27 -11.86 -12.88
C PHE A 200 2.79 -12.13 -13.08
N TYR A 201 2.00 -11.10 -13.39
CA TYR A 201 0.70 -11.30 -14.03
C TYR A 201 0.82 -10.99 -15.52
N PRO A 202 0.39 -11.90 -16.42
CA PRO A 202 0.40 -11.64 -17.85
C PRO A 202 -0.69 -10.64 -18.26
N VAL A 203 -0.64 -10.15 -19.50
CA VAL A 203 -1.69 -9.29 -20.08
C VAL A 203 -3.05 -9.98 -19.97
N GLY A 204 -4.08 -9.24 -19.55
CA GLY A 204 -5.44 -9.75 -19.37
C GLY A 204 -5.70 -10.53 -18.08
N ALA A 205 -4.69 -10.73 -17.22
CA ALA A 205 -4.87 -11.26 -15.87
C ALA A 205 -5.27 -10.15 -14.88
N VAL A 206 -5.93 -10.54 -13.80
CA VAL A 206 -6.14 -9.66 -12.65
C VAL A 206 -4.82 -9.47 -11.91
N ALA A 207 -4.44 -8.22 -11.66
CA ALA A 207 -3.21 -7.86 -10.96
C ALA A 207 -3.38 -7.91 -9.43
N PHE A 208 -3.46 -9.10 -8.84
CA PHE A 208 -3.65 -9.25 -7.39
C PHE A 208 -2.47 -8.69 -6.59
N GLY A 209 -2.77 -7.77 -5.66
CA GLY A 209 -1.78 -7.05 -4.86
C GLY A 209 -1.50 -5.64 -5.39
N ASN A 210 -1.76 -5.37 -6.67
CA ASN A 210 -1.61 -4.02 -7.24
C ASN A 210 -2.69 -3.05 -6.74
N TYR A 211 -3.90 -3.55 -6.45
CA TYR A 211 -5.01 -2.75 -5.93
C TYR A 211 -5.00 -2.60 -4.41
N GLY A 212 -4.50 -3.60 -3.70
CA GLY A 212 -4.19 -3.51 -2.27
C GLY A 212 -3.96 -4.89 -1.65
N TRP A 213 -3.62 -4.90 -0.37
CA TRP A 213 -3.40 -6.14 0.36
C TRP A 213 -3.66 -5.97 1.87
N VAL A 214 -3.88 -7.09 2.55
CA VAL A 214 -3.89 -7.19 4.02
C VAL A 214 -3.35 -8.56 4.45
N ILE A 215 -2.55 -8.62 5.50
CA ILE A 215 -2.20 -9.90 6.15
C ILE A 215 -3.28 -10.19 7.20
N SER A 216 -3.93 -11.34 7.09
CA SER A 216 -4.94 -11.73 8.07
C SER A 216 -4.27 -12.08 9.40
N PRO A 217 -4.69 -11.47 10.53
CA PRO A 217 -4.16 -11.86 11.84
C PRO A 217 -4.68 -13.24 12.30
N THR A 218 -5.69 -13.80 11.64
CA THR A 218 -6.29 -15.09 12.06
C THR A 218 -5.67 -16.31 11.39
N ASP A 219 -5.29 -16.22 10.11
CA ASP A 219 -4.71 -17.36 9.40
C ASP A 219 -3.32 -17.09 8.82
N GLY A 220 -2.81 -15.86 8.96
CA GLY A 220 -1.48 -15.45 8.51
C GLY A 220 -1.33 -15.33 7.00
N PHE A 221 -2.39 -15.54 6.21
CA PHE A 221 -2.31 -15.40 4.75
C PHE A 221 -2.26 -13.92 4.35
N ALA A 222 -1.49 -13.63 3.30
CA ALA A 222 -1.58 -12.36 2.60
C ALA A 222 -2.78 -12.42 1.64
N TYR A 223 -3.77 -11.56 1.87
CA TYR A 223 -4.91 -11.34 0.99
C TYR A 223 -4.58 -10.20 0.04
N LEU A 224 -4.58 -10.49 -1.25
CA LEU A 224 -4.12 -9.61 -2.33
C LEU A 224 -5.32 -9.27 -3.21
N TYR A 225 -5.70 -8.01 -3.27
CA TYR A 225 -6.84 -7.53 -4.05
C TYR A 225 -6.38 -7.06 -5.42
N GLY A 226 -7.22 -7.27 -6.44
CA GLY A 226 -6.98 -6.81 -7.80
C GLY A 226 -8.23 -6.20 -8.40
N ALA A 227 -8.08 -5.04 -9.03
CA ALA A 227 -9.14 -4.41 -9.81
C ALA A 227 -9.36 -5.21 -11.10
N MET A 228 -10.63 -5.40 -11.44
CA MET A 228 -11.13 -6.06 -12.64
C MET A 228 -11.78 -5.03 -13.55
N LYS A 229 -12.31 -5.50 -14.68
CA LYS A 229 -13.10 -4.66 -15.58
C LYS A 229 -14.28 -3.99 -14.85
N ASP A 230 -14.58 -2.75 -15.23
CA ASP A 230 -15.67 -1.92 -14.70
C ASP A 230 -15.55 -1.61 -13.19
N GLY A 231 -14.33 -1.62 -12.64
CA GLY A 231 -14.09 -1.27 -11.23
C GLY A 231 -14.51 -2.35 -10.22
N LYS A 232 -14.82 -3.57 -10.68
CA LYS A 232 -15.02 -4.72 -9.80
C LYS A 232 -13.70 -5.13 -9.16
N VAL A 233 -13.77 -5.85 -8.04
CA VAL A 233 -12.58 -6.27 -7.29
C VAL A 233 -12.64 -7.77 -7.03
N ALA A 234 -11.53 -8.47 -7.23
CA ALA A 234 -11.36 -9.85 -6.80
C ALA A 234 -10.25 -9.94 -5.75
N VAL A 235 -10.20 -11.06 -5.02
CA VAL A 235 -9.15 -11.34 -4.03
C VAL A 235 -8.49 -12.68 -4.29
N ALA A 236 -7.18 -12.71 -4.11
CA ALA A 236 -6.38 -13.92 -3.98
C ALA A 236 -5.80 -13.99 -2.56
N ARG A 237 -5.39 -15.17 -2.12
CA ARG A 237 -4.56 -15.33 -0.93
C ARG A 237 -3.36 -16.21 -1.22
N VAL A 238 -2.27 -15.96 -0.51
CA VAL A 238 -1.04 -16.72 -0.59
C VAL A 238 -0.30 -16.68 0.75
N ASP A 239 0.44 -17.74 1.05
CA ASP A 239 1.37 -17.73 2.18
C ASP A 239 2.42 -16.62 1.92
N PRO A 240 2.66 -15.68 2.87
CA PRO A 240 3.66 -14.63 2.70
C PRO A 240 5.07 -15.15 2.32
N LYS A 241 5.42 -16.40 2.67
CA LYS A 241 6.69 -17.04 2.29
C LYS A 241 6.73 -17.51 0.83
N ARG A 242 5.60 -17.49 0.12
CA ARG A 242 5.44 -17.97 -1.27
C ARG A 242 4.93 -16.90 -2.24
N ILE A 243 5.12 -15.61 -1.92
CA ILE A 243 4.70 -14.48 -2.77
C ILE A 243 5.28 -14.57 -4.18
N GLU A 244 6.51 -15.04 -4.34
CA GLU A 244 7.17 -15.13 -5.64
C GLU A 244 6.71 -16.34 -6.49
N ASP A 245 5.85 -17.22 -5.95
CA ASP A 245 5.38 -18.45 -6.58
C ASP A 245 3.87 -18.40 -6.88
N LEU A 246 3.52 -18.05 -8.12
CA LEU A 246 2.14 -17.99 -8.59
C LEU A 246 1.35 -19.29 -8.40
N SER A 247 2.01 -20.45 -8.40
CA SER A 247 1.32 -21.74 -8.22
C SER A 247 0.78 -21.94 -6.80
N ALA A 248 1.25 -21.12 -5.84
CA ALA A 248 0.81 -21.12 -4.46
C ALA A 248 -0.49 -20.32 -4.20
N TYR A 249 -0.93 -19.55 -5.19
CA TYR A 249 -2.04 -18.61 -5.03
C TYR A 249 -3.39 -19.34 -5.08
N LEU A 250 -4.30 -18.91 -4.20
CA LEU A 250 -5.70 -19.31 -4.22
C LEU A 250 -6.58 -18.09 -4.49
N TYR A 251 -7.56 -18.24 -5.37
CA TYR A 251 -8.47 -17.19 -5.82
C TYR A 251 -9.87 -17.48 -5.32
N TYR A 252 -10.54 -16.46 -4.79
CA TYR A 252 -11.88 -16.60 -4.23
C TYR A 252 -12.97 -16.25 -5.26
N SER A 253 -14.05 -17.02 -5.23
CA SER A 253 -15.34 -16.62 -5.80
C SER A 253 -16.46 -17.11 -4.89
N SER A 254 -17.57 -16.37 -4.82
CA SER A 254 -18.74 -16.81 -4.03
C SER A 254 -19.34 -18.13 -4.53
N ALA A 255 -19.22 -18.39 -5.84
CA ALA A 255 -19.77 -19.59 -6.47
C ALA A 255 -18.93 -20.86 -6.23
N ARG A 256 -17.60 -20.75 -6.11
CA ARG A 256 -16.70 -21.92 -6.02
C ARG A 256 -15.88 -21.99 -4.73
N GLY A 257 -15.89 -20.95 -3.91
CA GLY A 257 -14.93 -20.78 -2.81
C GLY A 257 -13.52 -20.54 -3.35
N TRP A 258 -12.52 -21.05 -2.63
CA TRP A 258 -11.10 -20.93 -2.99
C TRP A 258 -10.69 -21.95 -4.07
N SER A 259 -10.05 -21.49 -5.13
CA SER A 259 -9.54 -22.30 -6.24
C SER A 259 -8.12 -21.89 -6.63
N ASN A 260 -7.35 -22.78 -7.23
CA ASN A 260 -6.04 -22.45 -7.83
C ASN A 260 -6.13 -21.94 -9.28
N THR A 261 -7.35 -21.77 -9.80
CA THR A 261 -7.59 -21.25 -11.16
C THR A 261 -7.82 -19.73 -11.09
N PRO A 262 -6.92 -18.90 -11.65
CA PRO A 262 -7.08 -17.45 -11.64
C PRO A 262 -8.26 -17.02 -12.52
N PRO A 263 -9.06 -16.03 -12.09
CA PRO A 263 -10.03 -15.41 -12.97
C PRO A 263 -9.33 -14.53 -14.02
N SER A 264 -9.97 -14.36 -15.18
CA SER A 264 -9.53 -13.35 -16.14
C SER A 264 -9.96 -11.95 -15.72
N PHE A 265 -9.31 -10.90 -16.22
CA PHE A 265 -9.68 -9.50 -15.95
C PHE A 265 -11.14 -9.16 -16.30
N ALA A 266 -11.71 -9.84 -17.30
CA ALA A 266 -13.08 -9.62 -17.77
C ALA A 266 -14.12 -10.54 -17.08
N GLU A 267 -13.70 -11.52 -16.29
CA GLU A 267 -14.59 -12.48 -15.65
C GLU A 267 -15.29 -11.86 -14.44
N THR A 268 -16.62 -11.77 -14.44
CA THR A 268 -17.34 -11.11 -13.34
C THR A 268 -17.67 -12.05 -12.17
N SER A 269 -17.56 -13.37 -12.34
CA SER A 269 -17.91 -14.37 -11.32
C SER A 269 -16.99 -14.37 -10.10
N ALA A 270 -15.77 -13.84 -10.22
CA ALA A 270 -14.83 -13.69 -9.11
C ALA A 270 -14.95 -12.34 -8.39
N ALA A 271 -15.81 -11.43 -8.88
CA ALA A 271 -16.00 -10.13 -8.26
C ALA A 271 -16.62 -10.27 -6.86
N ILE A 272 -16.03 -9.59 -5.89
CA ILE A 272 -16.52 -9.48 -4.52
C ILE A 272 -17.30 -8.17 -4.43
N PRO A 273 -18.62 -8.23 -4.17
CA PRO A 273 -19.43 -7.03 -4.02
C PRO A 273 -18.87 -6.11 -2.94
N ASN A 274 -18.82 -4.81 -3.24
CA ASN A 274 -18.38 -3.74 -2.35
C ASN A 274 -16.98 -3.90 -1.75
N ALA A 275 -16.10 -4.76 -2.26
CA ALA A 275 -14.73 -4.87 -1.80
C ALA A 275 -13.89 -3.68 -2.29
N GLY A 276 -14.30 -2.44 -2.01
CA GLY A 276 -13.78 -1.21 -2.57
C GLY A 276 -14.53 -0.72 -3.80
N SER A 277 -13.98 0.30 -4.46
CA SER A 277 -14.61 1.02 -5.60
C SER A 277 -14.02 0.71 -6.97
N GLY A 278 -12.94 -0.08 -7.02
CA GLY A 278 -12.12 -0.28 -8.22
C GLY A 278 -11.15 0.87 -8.50
N GLN A 279 -11.10 1.89 -7.64
CA GLN A 279 -10.14 2.99 -7.66
C GLN A 279 -9.21 2.90 -6.44
N GLN A 280 -8.09 3.61 -6.48
CA GLN A 280 -7.03 3.46 -5.48
C GLN A 280 -7.55 3.54 -4.03
N GLY A 281 -7.01 2.66 -3.18
CA GLY A 281 -7.30 2.62 -1.75
C GLY A 281 -6.39 1.66 -1.00
N THR A 282 -6.58 1.56 0.30
CA THR A 282 -5.77 0.74 1.20
C THR A 282 -6.66 -0.20 1.99
N TYR A 283 -6.25 -1.47 2.02
CA TYR A 283 -6.83 -2.50 2.89
C TYR A 283 -6.00 -2.68 4.14
N TYR A 284 -6.68 -2.90 5.26
CA TYR A 284 -6.07 -3.28 6.51
C TYR A 284 -7.06 -4.00 7.41
N PHE A 285 -6.55 -4.60 8.48
CA PHE A 285 -7.37 -5.10 9.57
C PHE A 285 -7.29 -4.09 10.71
N SER A 286 -8.45 -3.65 11.21
CA SER A 286 -8.52 -2.82 12.41
C SER A 286 -8.80 -3.72 13.62
N SER A 287 -7.86 -3.81 14.55
CA SER A 287 -8.08 -4.51 15.81
C SER A 287 -9.12 -3.81 16.68
N TYR A 288 -9.16 -2.47 16.67
CA TYR A 288 -10.18 -1.68 17.36
C TYR A 288 -11.60 -2.11 16.99
N PHE A 289 -11.86 -2.28 15.69
CA PHE A 289 -13.16 -2.76 15.20
C PHE A 289 -13.28 -4.29 15.12
N SER A 290 -12.17 -5.01 15.25
CA SER A 290 -12.08 -6.43 14.90
C SER A 290 -12.65 -6.74 13.50
N SER A 291 -12.34 -5.87 12.54
CA SER A 291 -12.94 -5.87 11.20
C SER A 291 -11.91 -5.52 10.13
N TYR A 292 -12.09 -6.07 8.93
CA TYR A 292 -11.32 -5.64 7.75
C TYR A 292 -11.90 -4.34 7.23
N VAL A 293 -11.02 -3.44 6.82
CA VAL A 293 -11.39 -2.10 6.37
C VAL A 293 -10.71 -1.82 5.03
N TRP A 294 -11.44 -1.20 4.13
CA TRP A 294 -10.89 -0.52 2.96
C TRP A 294 -11.21 0.96 3.08
N ILE A 295 -10.20 1.81 2.88
CA ILE A 295 -10.38 3.25 2.71
C ILE A 295 -9.72 3.66 1.40
N GLY A 296 -10.45 4.38 0.54
CA GLY A 296 -9.94 4.80 -0.76
C GLY A 296 -10.82 5.86 -1.41
N MET A 297 -10.61 6.12 -2.70
CA MET A 297 -11.44 7.05 -3.46
C MET A 297 -12.60 6.32 -4.15
N GLN A 298 -13.66 7.05 -4.49
CA GLN A 298 -14.68 6.61 -5.42
C GLN A 298 -14.99 7.76 -6.38
N GLY A 299 -14.63 7.59 -7.65
CA GLY A 299 -14.78 8.63 -8.67
C GLY A 299 -13.46 9.35 -8.97
N GLY A 300 -13.58 10.53 -9.60
CA GLY A 300 -12.47 11.28 -10.21
C GLY A 300 -11.72 12.22 -9.26
N ASP A 301 -11.18 13.29 -9.83
CA ASP A 301 -10.17 14.19 -9.23
C ASP A 301 -10.73 15.04 -8.08
N ASN A 302 -10.85 14.42 -6.90
CA ASN A 302 -11.26 15.05 -5.66
C ASN A 302 -10.44 14.51 -4.48
N ALA A 303 -10.78 14.97 -3.26
CA ALA A 303 -10.20 14.48 -2.02
C ALA A 303 -11.27 13.84 -1.12
N ASP A 304 -12.20 13.11 -1.72
CA ASP A 304 -13.25 12.38 -1.02
C ASP A 304 -12.72 10.99 -0.64
N PHE A 305 -12.73 10.69 0.66
CA PHE A 305 -12.38 9.40 1.21
C PHE A 305 -13.65 8.60 1.45
N TYR A 306 -13.65 7.36 0.99
CA TYR A 306 -14.73 6.41 1.14
C TYR A 306 -14.26 5.23 1.97
N ILE A 307 -15.19 4.54 2.63
CA ILE A 307 -14.92 3.41 3.52
C ILE A 307 -15.91 2.27 3.29
N THR A 308 -15.43 1.05 3.47
CA THR A 308 -16.25 -0.15 3.64
C THR A 308 -15.55 -1.09 4.63
N THR A 309 -16.32 -1.98 5.25
CA THR A 309 -15.78 -2.99 6.17
C THR A 309 -16.32 -4.38 5.87
N ALA A 310 -15.63 -5.40 6.38
CA ALA A 310 -16.03 -6.79 6.27
C ALA A 310 -15.56 -7.61 7.49
N PRO A 311 -16.30 -8.65 7.89
CA PRO A 311 -15.87 -9.56 8.95
C PRO A 311 -14.72 -10.47 8.49
N GLU A 312 -14.60 -10.72 7.18
CA GLU A 312 -13.56 -11.54 6.56
C GLU A 312 -12.95 -10.78 5.37
N PRO A 313 -11.68 -11.02 5.00
CA PRO A 313 -11.03 -10.26 3.92
C PRO A 313 -11.67 -10.54 2.55
N TRP A 314 -12.35 -11.67 2.37
CA TRP A 314 -13.12 -11.97 1.16
C TRP A 314 -14.61 -11.57 1.27
N GLY A 315 -15.01 -10.85 2.33
CA GLY A 315 -16.37 -10.36 2.53
C GLY A 315 -17.27 -11.27 3.39
N PRO A 316 -18.56 -10.94 3.50
CA PRO A 316 -19.26 -9.90 2.74
C PRO A 316 -18.80 -8.49 3.14
N TRP A 317 -18.52 -7.65 2.15
CA TRP A 317 -18.20 -6.24 2.36
C TRP A 317 -19.49 -5.40 2.36
N GLU A 318 -19.58 -4.49 3.32
CA GLU A 318 -20.67 -3.51 3.40
C GLU A 318 -20.64 -2.54 2.20
N PRO A 319 -21.77 -1.88 1.86
CA PRO A 319 -21.76 -0.83 0.86
C PRO A 319 -20.69 0.22 1.13
N VAL A 320 -20.05 0.70 0.06
CA VAL A 320 -19.06 1.78 0.14
C VAL A 320 -19.76 3.08 0.49
N GLU A 321 -19.33 3.74 1.56
CA GLU A 321 -19.91 4.98 2.07
C GLU A 321 -18.86 6.10 2.10
N LEU A 322 -19.28 7.35 1.92
CA LEU A 322 -18.39 8.50 2.07
C LEU A 322 -18.00 8.64 3.54
N LEU A 323 -16.70 8.62 3.81
CA LEU A 323 -16.12 8.82 5.13
C LEU A 323 -15.89 10.30 5.42
N TRP A 324 -15.15 10.99 4.53
CA TRP A 324 -14.74 12.38 4.76
C TRP A 324 -14.35 13.08 3.45
N ARG A 325 -14.45 14.41 3.44
CA ARG A 325 -13.98 15.26 2.33
C ARG A 325 -12.83 16.15 2.79
N ALA A 326 -11.65 15.96 2.23
CA ALA A 326 -10.50 16.78 2.54
C ALA A 326 -10.48 18.07 1.71
N PRO A 327 -9.73 19.10 2.16
CA PRO A 327 -9.56 20.33 1.38
C PRO A 327 -8.87 20.07 0.03
N VAL A 328 -9.41 20.65 -1.04
CA VAL A 328 -8.81 20.52 -2.38
C VAL A 328 -7.88 21.70 -2.71
N GLY A 329 -7.04 21.52 -3.73
CA GLY A 329 -6.10 22.56 -4.18
C GLY A 329 -6.70 23.59 -5.13
N THR A 330 -5.83 24.41 -5.73
CA THR A 330 -6.21 25.61 -6.52
C THR A 330 -6.66 25.34 -7.98
N ASN A 331 -6.79 24.08 -8.40
CA ASN A 331 -7.14 23.66 -9.78
C ASN A 331 -6.23 24.22 -10.89
N LYS A 332 -4.99 24.61 -10.56
CA LYS A 332 -4.11 25.33 -11.50
C LYS A 332 -3.78 24.53 -12.76
N PHE A 333 -3.83 23.20 -12.68
CA PHE A 333 -3.50 22.28 -13.77
C PHE A 333 -4.70 21.43 -14.23
N GLY A 334 -5.94 21.87 -13.97
CA GLY A 334 -7.14 21.12 -14.33
C GLY A 334 -7.45 19.92 -13.42
N LEU A 335 -6.67 19.76 -12.36
CA LEU A 335 -6.82 18.76 -11.30
C LEU A 335 -6.69 19.47 -9.94
N VAL A 336 -7.48 19.06 -8.94
CA VAL A 336 -7.49 19.68 -7.61
C VAL A 336 -6.92 18.79 -6.50
N ALA A 337 -7.17 17.49 -6.62
CA ALA A 337 -6.69 16.46 -5.71
C ALA A 337 -6.93 15.07 -6.32
N TYR A 338 -6.14 14.08 -5.91
CA TYR A 338 -6.31 12.67 -6.29
C TYR A 338 -5.44 11.79 -5.38
N SER A 339 -5.41 10.48 -5.65
CA SER A 339 -4.55 9.51 -4.96
C SER A 339 -4.75 9.46 -3.44
N THR A 340 -5.99 9.23 -2.99
CA THR A 340 -6.29 9.05 -1.57
C THR A 340 -5.67 7.75 -1.05
N GLN A 341 -5.05 7.83 0.12
CA GLN A 341 -4.35 6.74 0.78
C GLN A 341 -4.68 6.73 2.27
N ALA A 342 -4.77 5.55 2.85
CA ALA A 342 -4.77 5.38 4.29
C ALA A 342 -3.44 4.78 4.73
N HIS A 343 -2.97 5.19 5.90
CA HIS A 343 -1.71 4.75 6.49
C HIS A 343 -2.02 4.05 7.81
N PRO A 344 -2.58 2.82 7.75
CA PRO A 344 -2.95 2.08 8.96
C PRO A 344 -1.74 1.90 9.87
N ASP A 345 -0.56 1.70 9.30
CA ASP A 345 0.64 1.49 10.08
C ASP A 345 0.96 2.74 10.94
N MET A 346 0.56 3.95 10.56
CA MET A 346 0.80 5.19 11.33
C MET A 346 -0.13 5.41 12.52
N SER A 347 -1.21 4.64 12.64
CA SER A 347 -2.11 4.72 13.78
C SER A 347 -1.39 4.37 15.09
N GLU A 348 -1.91 4.88 16.20
CA GLU A 348 -1.38 4.60 17.54
C GLU A 348 -1.22 3.09 17.77
N ASN A 349 -0.24 2.69 18.59
CA ASN A 349 0.07 1.29 18.88
C ASN A 349 0.40 0.46 17.62
N GLY A 350 0.92 1.09 16.57
CA GLY A 350 1.40 0.40 15.38
C GLY A 350 0.28 -0.16 14.48
N GLY A 351 -0.86 0.52 14.39
CA GLY A 351 -1.99 0.09 13.56
C GLY A 351 -3.21 -0.38 14.34
N ASP A 352 -3.08 -0.49 15.66
CA ASP A 352 -4.13 -0.97 16.56
C ASP A 352 -4.90 0.17 17.28
N GLY A 353 -4.62 1.41 16.90
CA GLY A 353 -5.15 2.62 17.50
C GLY A 353 -6.63 2.87 17.20
N ARG A 354 -7.19 3.85 17.91
CA ARG A 354 -8.53 4.39 17.64
C ARG A 354 -8.50 5.49 16.59
N ASP A 355 -7.52 5.46 15.71
CA ASP A 355 -7.29 6.49 14.72
C ASP A 355 -6.84 5.91 13.39
N ILE A 356 -6.88 6.74 12.36
CA ILE A 356 -6.32 6.45 11.04
C ILE A 356 -5.70 7.71 10.46
N TYR A 357 -4.56 7.55 9.81
CA TYR A 357 -3.92 8.62 9.07
C TYR A 357 -4.28 8.51 7.60
N LEU A 358 -4.68 9.63 7.01
CA LEU A 358 -5.11 9.74 5.62
C LEU A 358 -4.24 10.77 4.90
N SER A 359 -3.77 10.44 3.70
CA SER A 359 -3.12 11.38 2.80
C SER A 359 -3.73 11.34 1.41
N TYR A 360 -3.42 12.34 0.62
CA TYR A 360 -3.79 12.42 -0.79
C TYR A 360 -2.81 13.34 -1.50
N THR A 361 -2.79 13.30 -2.83
CA THR A 361 -2.09 14.30 -3.62
C THR A 361 -2.99 15.51 -3.76
N ARG A 362 -2.57 16.64 -3.20
CA ARG A 362 -3.19 17.95 -3.40
C ARG A 362 -2.36 18.76 -4.39
N ILE A 363 -3.03 19.42 -5.32
CA ILE A 363 -2.35 20.16 -6.38
C ILE A 363 -2.52 21.66 -6.17
N ASP A 364 -1.42 22.33 -5.82
CA ASP A 364 -1.34 23.78 -5.76
C ASP A 364 -0.35 24.31 -6.80
N LEU A 365 0.72 24.98 -6.37
CA LEU A 365 1.84 25.31 -7.27
C LEU A 365 2.69 24.07 -7.59
N THR A 366 2.65 23.08 -6.71
CA THR A 366 3.39 21.81 -6.75
C THR A 366 2.49 20.69 -6.21
N PHE A 367 2.94 19.43 -6.30
CA PHE A 367 2.29 18.34 -5.57
C PHE A 367 2.57 18.46 -4.08
N LEU A 368 1.53 18.39 -3.26
CA LEU A 368 1.60 18.35 -1.81
C LEU A 368 0.98 17.05 -1.31
N THR A 369 1.56 16.46 -0.26
CA THR A 369 1.00 15.27 0.41
C THR A 369 0.59 15.66 1.84
N PRO A 370 -0.54 16.34 2.05
CA PRO A 370 -1.05 16.63 3.39
C PRO A 370 -1.44 15.34 4.11
N LEU A 371 -1.14 15.26 5.39
CA LEU A 371 -1.52 14.17 6.28
C LEU A 371 -2.55 14.65 7.28
N TYR A 372 -3.65 13.90 7.40
CA TYR A 372 -4.71 14.13 8.35
C TYR A 372 -4.88 12.92 9.25
N ARG A 373 -5.21 13.16 10.52
CA ARG A 373 -5.59 12.14 11.49
C ARG A 373 -7.09 12.19 11.72
N LEU A 374 -7.74 11.05 11.56
CA LEU A 374 -9.13 10.84 11.96
C LEU A 374 -9.14 9.99 13.22
N GLN A 375 -10.01 10.32 14.16
CA GLN A 375 -10.24 9.51 15.35
C GLN A 375 -11.59 8.80 15.22
N TRP A 376 -11.67 7.55 15.62
CA TRP A 376 -12.90 6.76 15.65
C TRP A 376 -13.70 7.04 16.93
N ALA A 377 -15.03 7.00 16.84
CA ALA A 377 -15.97 7.18 17.95
C ALA A 377 -16.01 6.00 18.93
#